data_AF-A0A2V5MT83-F1
#
_entry.id   AF-A0A2V5MT83-F1
#
_cell.length_a   1.000
_cell.length_b   1.000
_cell.length_c   1.000
_cell.angle_alpha   90.00
_cell.angle_beta   90.00
_cell.angle_gamma   90.00
#
_symmetry.space_group_name_H-M   'P 1'
#
loop_
_entity.id
_entity.type
_entity.pdbx_description
1 polymer ?
#
loop_
_entity_poly.entity_id
_entity_poly.type
_entity_poly.pdbx_seq_one_letter_code
_entity_poly.pdbx_strand_id
1 'polypeptide(L)'
;MLYVLLDEHPDGINAGGFANQMVESLSQAKIIDFPASYHNGAAGLSFADGHAEIKKWLDARTKPPPKYNNNLQLNVSSPNNLDMVWLAERTSSRVN
;
A
#
# COMPACT_ATOMS: atom_id res chain seq x y z
N MET A 1 6.76 10.63 8.96
CA MET A 1 7.04 9.50 9.88
C MET A 1 6.97 8.21 9.08
N LEU A 2 7.76 7.19 9.42
CA LEU A 2 7.86 5.95 8.64
C LEU A 2 7.02 4.82 9.25
N TYR A 3 6.25 4.12 8.43
CA TYR A 3 5.53 2.92 8.87
C TYR A 3 6.49 1.73 8.98
N VAL A 4 6.17 0.80 9.87
CA VAL A 4 6.94 -0.43 10.11
C VAL A 4 6.12 -1.66 9.75
N LEU A 5 4.83 -1.66 10.06
CA LEU A 5 3.88 -2.71 9.71
C LEU A 5 2.63 -2.09 9.07
N LEU A 6 2.00 -2.85 8.18
CA LEU A 6 0.69 -2.55 7.62
C LEU A 6 -0.08 -3.83 7.34
N ASP A 7 -1.40 -3.71 7.20
CA ASP A 7 -2.24 -4.82 6.73
C ASP A 7 -2.04 -5.04 5.22
N GLU A 8 -1.65 -6.25 4.81
CA GLU A 8 -1.54 -6.63 3.39
C GLU A 8 -2.83 -7.31 2.89
N HIS A 9 -3.15 -7.13 1.62
CA HIS A 9 -4.30 -7.77 0.98
C HIS A 9 -4.16 -9.30 0.98
N PRO A 10 -5.18 -10.06 1.43
CA PRO A 10 -5.05 -11.50 1.66
C PRO A 10 -4.78 -12.32 0.40
N ASP A 11 -5.17 -11.81 -0.77
CA ASP A 11 -4.90 -12.46 -2.06
C ASP A 11 -3.54 -12.10 -2.70
N GLY A 12 -2.77 -11.20 -2.08
CA GLY A 12 -1.49 -10.72 -2.58
C GLY A 12 -0.27 -11.22 -1.81
N ILE A 13 -0.46 -11.93 -0.70
CA ILE A 13 0.61 -12.38 0.19
C ILE A 13 1.57 -13.30 -0.56
N ASN A 14 2.84 -12.89 -0.67
CA ASN A 14 3.84 -13.64 -1.45
C ASN A 14 5.13 -13.98 -0.69
N ALA A 15 5.64 -13.11 0.20
CA ALA A 15 6.98 -13.23 0.75
C ALA A 15 7.12 -12.77 2.22
N GLY A 16 6.02 -12.52 2.92
CA GLY A 16 6.03 -12.10 4.33
C GLY A 16 6.56 -10.68 4.56
N GLY A 17 6.56 -9.85 3.52
CA GLY A 17 6.93 -8.44 3.57
C GLY A 17 6.19 -7.66 2.49
N PHE A 18 6.18 -6.33 2.62
CA PHE A 18 5.45 -5.44 1.71
C PHE A 18 6.41 -4.58 0.89
N ALA A 19 6.45 -4.78 -0.41
CA ALA A 19 7.17 -3.96 -1.36
C ALA A 19 6.32 -2.74 -1.75
N ASN A 20 6.87 -1.55 -1.52
CA ASN A 20 6.26 -0.29 -1.94
C ASN A 20 7.14 0.40 -2.99
N GLN A 21 6.53 0.84 -4.10
CA GLN A 21 7.26 1.62 -5.09
C GLN A 21 7.43 3.06 -4.58
N MET A 22 8.66 3.58 -4.63
CA MET A 22 8.88 5.01 -4.45
C MET A 22 8.37 5.77 -5.68
N VAL A 23 7.41 6.67 -5.48
CA VAL A 23 6.75 7.40 -6.57
C VAL A 23 7.51 8.69 -6.88
N GLU A 24 8.35 8.67 -7.93
CA GLU A 24 9.03 9.87 -8.44
C GLU A 24 8.18 10.67 -9.43
N SER A 25 7.38 9.96 -10.22
CA SER A 25 6.42 10.52 -11.16
C SER A 25 5.04 9.91 -10.93
N LEU A 26 4.03 10.76 -10.78
CA LEU A 26 2.65 10.34 -10.52
C LEU A 26 2.11 9.44 -11.65
N SER A 27 2.50 9.72 -12.90
CA SER A 27 2.07 8.95 -14.07
C SER A 27 2.71 7.56 -14.16
N GLN A 28 3.71 7.27 -13.34
CA GLN A 28 4.46 6.00 -13.33
C GLN A 28 4.24 5.18 -12.05
N ALA A 29 3.32 5.61 -11.18
CA ALA A 29 2.98 4.87 -9.97
C ALA A 29 2.45 3.46 -10.30
N LYS A 30 2.83 2.50 -9.47
CA LYS A 30 2.42 1.10 -9.49
C LYS A 30 2.03 0.67 -8.09
N ILE A 31 1.19 -0.37 -8.04
CA ILE A 31 0.95 -1.14 -6.82
C ILE A 31 1.81 -2.40 -6.96
N ILE A 32 2.91 -2.48 -6.21
CA ILE A 32 3.74 -3.71 -6.18
C ILE A 32 2.99 -4.75 -5.37
N ASP A 33 2.87 -4.51 -4.06
CA ASP A 33 1.99 -5.27 -3.19
C ASP A 33 0.77 -4.42 -2.80
N PHE A 34 -0.37 -5.09 -2.59
CA PHE A 34 -1.63 -4.41 -2.28
C PHE A 34 -1.80 -4.27 -0.77
N PRO A 35 -2.03 -3.05 -0.25
CA PRO A 35 -2.48 -2.94 1.12
C PRO A 35 -3.88 -3.56 1.24
N ALA A 36 -4.23 -4.02 2.44
CA ALA A 36 -5.59 -4.44 2.73
C ALA A 36 -6.55 -3.25 2.60
N SER A 37 -7.82 -3.55 2.37
CA SER A 37 -8.88 -2.54 2.25
C SER A 37 -10.07 -2.83 3.18
N TYR A 38 -9.77 -3.38 4.36
CA TYR A 38 -10.72 -3.63 5.44
C TYR A 38 -11.39 -2.34 5.96
N HIS A 39 -12.30 -2.46 6.92
CA HIS A 39 -12.85 -1.29 7.64
C HIS A 39 -13.29 -0.11 6.74
N ASN A 40 -14.12 -0.38 5.73
CA ASN A 40 -14.60 0.62 4.76
C ASN A 40 -13.50 1.15 3.81
N GLY A 41 -12.70 0.24 3.25
CA GLY A 41 -11.69 0.58 2.24
C GLY A 41 -10.42 1.19 2.82
N ALA A 42 -9.97 0.71 3.97
CA ALA A 42 -8.85 1.21 4.75
C ALA A 42 -7.89 0.09 5.20
N ALA A 43 -6.70 0.48 5.67
CA ALA A 43 -5.74 -0.40 6.34
C ALA A 43 -5.26 0.20 7.66
N GLY A 44 -4.90 -0.65 8.60
CA GLY A 44 -4.09 -0.27 9.75
C GLY A 44 -2.60 -0.17 9.39
N LEU A 45 -1.94 0.84 9.93
CA LEU A 45 -0.48 1.01 9.84
C LEU A 45 0.08 1.38 11.21
N SER A 46 1.21 0.79 11.59
CA SER A 46 1.97 1.18 12.80
C SER A 46 3.30 1.82 12.42
N PHE A 47 3.71 2.84 13.15
CA PHE A 47 4.86 3.68 12.82
C PHE A 47 6.02 3.54 13.80
N ALA A 48 7.21 3.92 13.36
CA ALA A 48 8.46 3.72 14.10
C ALA A 48 8.55 4.51 15.42
N ASP A 49 7.75 5.56 15.58
CA ASP A 49 7.61 6.34 16.82
C ASP A 49 6.53 5.78 17.78
N GLY A 50 5.93 4.63 17.43
CA GLY A 50 5.00 3.89 18.28
C GLY A 50 3.52 4.21 18.10
N HIS A 51 3.14 5.14 17.21
CA HIS A 51 1.73 5.40 16.92
C HIS A 51 1.15 4.45 15.86
N ALA A 52 -0.17 4.48 15.71
CA ALA A 52 -0.88 3.77 14.65
C ALA A 52 -1.91 4.67 13.98
N GLU A 53 -2.15 4.44 12.69
CA GLU A 53 -3.16 5.12 11.88
C GLU A 53 -4.07 4.12 11.18
N ILE A 54 -5.33 4.52 10.95
CA ILE A 54 -6.22 3.86 9.98
C ILE A 54 -6.25 4.73 8.73
N LYS A 55 -5.63 4.25 7.64
CA LYS A 55 -5.61 4.98 6.37
C LYS A 55 -6.72 4.48 5.46
N LYS A 56 -7.71 5.34 5.19
CA LYS A 56 -8.73 5.09 4.18
C LYS A 56 -8.20 5.39 2.78
N TRP A 57 -8.32 4.42 1.86
CA TRP A 57 -7.85 4.53 0.48
C TRP A 57 -8.83 5.30 -0.40
N LEU A 58 -8.28 6.19 -1.21
CA LEU A 58 -9.06 7.06 -2.10
C LEU A 58 -9.36 6.34 -3.41
N ASP A 59 -8.34 5.72 -4.01
CA ASP A 59 -8.44 5.12 -5.33
C ASP A 59 -9.07 3.73 -5.26
N ALA A 60 -10.03 3.46 -6.14
CA ALA A 60 -10.68 2.14 -6.22
C ALA A 60 -9.69 1.03 -6.58
N ARG A 61 -8.62 1.36 -7.33
CA ARG A 61 -7.56 0.43 -7.71
C ARG A 61 -6.74 -0.06 -6.51
N THR A 62 -6.72 0.69 -5.40
CA THR A 62 -6.07 0.28 -4.14
C THR A 62 -6.95 -0.65 -3.31
N LYS A 63 -8.22 -0.85 -3.68
CA LYS A 63 -9.22 -1.59 -2.89
C LYS A 63 -9.87 -2.74 -3.68
N PRO A 64 -9.10 -3.67 -4.30
CA PRO A 64 -9.72 -4.85 -4.86
C PRO A 64 -10.45 -5.62 -3.75
N PRO A 65 -11.63 -6.22 -4.02
CA PRO A 65 -12.33 -7.02 -3.04
C PRO A 65 -11.59 -8.35 -2.81
N PRO A 66 -11.46 -8.82 -1.57
CA PRO A 66 -10.82 -10.09 -1.26
C PRO A 66 -11.66 -11.27 -1.78
N LYS A 67 -10.99 -12.20 -2.47
CA LYS A 67 -11.50 -13.46 -2.99
C LYS A 67 -10.98 -14.68 -2.21
N TYR A 68 -9.95 -14.51 -1.38
CA TYR A 68 -9.31 -15.54 -0.56
C TYR A 68 -8.82 -16.75 -1.37
N ASN A 69 -8.25 -16.48 -2.54
CA ASN A 69 -7.74 -17.48 -3.48
C ASN A 69 -6.30 -17.24 -3.91
N ASN A 70 -5.63 -16.22 -3.35
CA ASN A 70 -4.22 -15.88 -3.63
C ASN A 70 -3.90 -15.64 -5.11
N ASN A 71 -4.87 -15.17 -5.89
CA ASN A 71 -4.75 -14.93 -7.34
C ASN A 71 -4.80 -13.44 -7.70
N LEU A 72 -4.42 -12.54 -6.78
CA LEU A 72 -4.34 -11.12 -7.12
C LEU A 72 -3.09 -10.85 -7.96
N GLN A 73 -3.26 -10.23 -9.12
CA GLN A 73 -2.12 -9.81 -9.94
C GLN A 73 -1.37 -8.67 -9.24
N LEU A 74 -0.09 -8.87 -9.00
CA LEU A 74 0.82 -7.92 -8.34
C LEU A 74 1.64 -7.12 -9.36
N ASN A 75 2.33 -6.07 -8.89
CA ASN A 75 3.17 -5.20 -9.72
C ASN A 75 2.42 -4.61 -10.93
N VAL A 76 1.25 -4.05 -10.66
CA VAL A 76 0.36 -3.49 -11.68
C VAL A 76 0.50 -1.98 -11.79
N SER A 77 0.32 -1.46 -13.02
CA SER A 77 0.31 -0.02 -13.27
C SER A 77 -0.88 0.65 -12.58
N SER A 78 -0.62 1.75 -11.88
CA SER A 78 -1.63 2.54 -11.17
C SER A 78 -1.35 4.04 -11.31
N PRO A 79 -1.32 4.57 -12.55
CA PRO A 79 -0.95 5.97 -12.80
C PRO A 79 -1.92 6.91 -12.09
N ASN A 80 -1.38 8.01 -11.57
CA ASN A 80 -2.10 9.06 -10.85
C ASN A 80 -2.78 8.60 -9.55
N ASN A 81 -2.35 7.48 -8.97
CA ASN A 81 -2.89 6.98 -7.69
C ASN A 81 -2.21 7.68 -6.49
N LEU A 82 -2.97 8.54 -5.80
CA LEU A 82 -2.50 9.29 -4.63
C LEU A 82 -2.26 8.42 -3.39
N ASP A 83 -2.87 7.23 -3.32
CA ASP A 83 -2.59 6.31 -2.21
C ASP A 83 -1.15 5.79 -2.27
N MET A 84 -0.60 5.60 -3.48
CA MET A 84 0.79 5.17 -3.67
C MET A 84 1.79 6.28 -3.31
N VAL A 85 1.44 7.54 -3.55
CA VAL A 85 2.23 8.68 -3.07
C VAL A 85 2.25 8.70 -1.55
N TRP A 86 1.08 8.55 -0.92
CA TRP A 86 0.96 8.60 0.53
C TRP A 86 1.80 7.50 1.20
N LEU A 87 1.79 6.29 0.64
CA LEU A 87 2.65 5.18 1.08
C LEU A 87 4.12 5.52 0.88
N ALA A 88 4.52 5.96 -0.32
CA ALA A 88 5.91 6.31 -0.63
C ALA A 88 6.50 7.37 0.32
N GLU A 89 5.73 8.40 0.67
CA GLU A 89 6.14 9.43 1.65
C GLU A 89 6.39 8.89 3.06
N ARG A 90 5.89 7.69 3.38
CA ARG A 90 5.91 7.08 4.71
C ARG A 90 6.63 5.72 4.74
N THR A 91 7.18 5.25 3.61
CA THR A 91 7.95 3.99 3.57
C THR A 91 9.41 4.21 3.94
N SER A 92 10.04 5.27 3.39
CA SER A 92 11.47 5.51 3.53
C SER A 92 11.80 7.00 3.45
N SER A 93 13.04 7.36 3.75
CA SER A 93 13.57 8.71 3.57
C SER A 93 14.15 8.89 2.16
N ARG A 94 14.07 10.13 1.64
CA ARG A 94 14.80 10.50 0.42
C ARG A 94 16.31 10.47 0.67
N VAL A 95 17.08 10.14 -0.36
CA VAL A 95 18.54 10.36 -0.35
C VAL A 95 18.78 11.86 -0.50
N ASN A 96 19.62 12.42 0.37
CA ASN A 96 20.05 13.82 0.32
C ASN A 96 21.16 14.03 -0.71
#